data_AF-A0A1T4WDP1-F1
#
_entry.id   AF-A0A1T4WDP1-F1
#
_cell.length_a   1.000
_cell.length_b   1.000
_cell.length_c   1.000
_cell.angle_alpha   90.00
_cell.angle_beta   90.00
_cell.angle_gamma   90.00
#
_symmetry.space_group_name_H-M   'P 1'
#
loop_
_entity.id
_entity.type
_entity.pdbx_description
1 polymer ?
#
loop_
_entity_poly.entity_id
_entity_poly.type
_entity_poly.pdbx_seq_one_letter_code
_entity_poly.pdbx_strand_id
1 'polypeptide(L)'
;MSQQPLPSFDGKTLTEEQCNILEKASSGQSLIINAFAGTGKTFTLRALASKPLSDKKGLYLAFNRKIVDDATTAFPESVECRTIHSLAYRDVGVKYARAGRMKQFLNASILCDKILKGSPDLFGVPPIRVCSMILSGIEAYCHSADREITRQHLNSINFAGVDAERVGEFRETLLYFINSVWELLNNSACDLPITPSVYLKLWALKEPQLKYD
;
A
#
# COMPACT_ATOMS: atom_id res chain seq x y z
N MET A 1 24.94 -35.34 28.97
CA MET A 1 24.19 -34.06 29.08
C MET A 1 22.80 -34.30 28.51
N SER A 2 21.77 -34.32 29.34
CA SER A 2 20.37 -34.45 28.89
C SER A 2 19.97 -33.16 28.17
N GLN A 3 19.68 -33.24 26.87
CA GLN A 3 19.03 -32.13 26.15
C GLN A 3 17.69 -31.85 26.83
N GLN A 4 17.47 -30.61 27.26
CA GLN A 4 16.15 -30.20 27.74
C GLN A 4 15.14 -30.38 26.59
N PRO A 5 13.91 -30.85 26.88
CA PRO A 5 12.90 -31.00 25.85
C PRO A 5 12.56 -29.63 25.24
N LEU A 6 12.44 -29.59 23.91
CA LEU A 6 12.08 -28.37 23.19
C LEU A 6 10.72 -27.84 23.67
N PRO A 7 10.54 -26.51 23.76
CA PRO A 7 9.29 -25.91 24.20
C PRO A 7 8.11 -26.28 23.28
N SER A 8 6.90 -26.35 23.84
CA SER A 8 5.67 -26.62 23.09
C SER A 8 4.75 -25.40 23.02
N PHE A 9 3.98 -25.25 21.95
CA PHE A 9 2.98 -24.21 21.75
C PHE A 9 1.74 -24.82 21.08
N ASP A 10 0.53 -24.50 21.57
CA ASP A 10 -0.75 -25.09 21.12
C ASP A 10 -0.69 -26.62 20.97
N GLY A 11 -0.11 -27.31 21.97
CA GLY A 11 -0.01 -28.78 21.98
C GLY A 11 0.99 -29.38 20.99
N LYS A 12 1.84 -28.58 20.35
CA LYS A 12 2.89 -29.05 19.42
C LYS A 12 4.27 -28.64 19.91
N THR A 13 5.22 -29.57 19.87
CA THR A 13 6.64 -29.28 20.13
C THR A 13 7.20 -28.41 19.00
N LEU A 14 7.87 -27.32 19.36
CA LEU A 14 8.53 -26.44 18.41
C LEU A 14 9.77 -27.12 17.83
N THR A 15 10.08 -26.86 16.56
CA THR A 15 11.36 -27.29 15.98
C THR A 15 12.51 -26.44 16.52
N GLU A 16 13.75 -26.93 16.38
CA GLU A 16 14.95 -26.16 16.73
C GLU A 16 15.00 -24.81 16.01
N GLU A 17 14.61 -24.78 14.72
CA GLU A 17 14.52 -23.55 13.93
C GLU A 17 13.50 -22.57 14.50
N GLN A 18 12.32 -23.05 14.91
CA GLN A 18 11.29 -22.21 15.54
C GLN A 18 11.77 -21.68 16.90
N CYS A 19 12.47 -22.49 17.69
CA CYS A 19 13.06 -22.04 18.95
C CYS A 19 14.10 -20.94 18.73
N ASN A 20 14.98 -21.12 17.74
CA ASN A 20 15.98 -20.10 17.37
C ASN A 20 15.31 -18.80 16.90
N ILE A 21 14.19 -18.88 16.17
CA ILE A 21 13.38 -17.70 15.81
C ILE A 21 12.85 -16.99 17.07
N LEU A 22 12.31 -17.75 18.04
CA LEU A 22 11.79 -17.20 19.30
C LEU A 22 12.88 -16.52 20.14
N GLU A 23 14.06 -17.13 20.22
CA GLU A 23 15.21 -16.57 20.91
C GLU A 23 15.70 -15.28 20.24
N LYS A 24 15.86 -15.29 18.92
CA LYS A 24 16.30 -14.12 18.16
C LYS A 24 15.32 -12.96 18.27
N ALA A 25 14.01 -13.22 18.24
CA ALA A 25 13.02 -12.15 18.39
C ALA A 25 13.10 -11.44 19.75
N SER A 26 13.48 -12.17 20.81
CA SER A 26 13.69 -11.59 22.15
C SER A 26 14.82 -10.55 22.20
N SER A 27 15.71 -10.52 21.20
CA SER A 27 16.79 -9.53 21.12
C SER A 27 16.32 -8.12 20.70
N GLY A 28 15.08 -7.99 20.21
CA GLY A 28 14.54 -6.73 19.68
C GLY A 28 15.11 -6.31 18.32
N GLN A 29 15.94 -7.14 17.68
CA GLN A 29 16.50 -6.85 16.36
C GLN A 29 15.51 -7.18 15.23
N SER A 30 15.66 -6.49 14.10
CA SER A 30 14.93 -6.82 12.88
C SER A 30 15.28 -8.22 12.39
N LEU A 31 14.27 -9.08 12.23
CA LEU A 31 14.43 -10.48 11.85
C LEU A 31 13.70 -10.78 10.54
N ILE A 32 14.41 -11.41 9.60
CA ILE A 32 13.82 -11.98 8.38
C ILE A 32 13.70 -13.50 8.57
N ILE A 33 12.48 -14.02 8.44
CA ILE A 33 12.17 -15.45 8.54
C ILE A 33 11.84 -15.98 7.15
N ASN A 34 12.73 -16.79 6.59
CA ASN A 34 12.44 -17.53 5.37
C ASN A 34 11.57 -18.74 5.71
N ALA A 35 10.40 -18.82 5.09
CA ALA A 35 9.48 -19.90 5.32
C ALA A 35 8.79 -20.30 4.03
N PHE A 36 8.66 -21.60 3.77
CA PHE A 36 7.99 -22.14 2.58
C PHE A 36 6.49 -22.36 2.82
N ALA A 37 5.74 -22.67 1.77
CA ALA A 37 4.33 -23.00 1.93
C ALA A 37 4.18 -24.18 2.92
N GLY A 38 3.20 -24.09 3.82
CA GLY A 38 2.93 -25.15 4.81
C GLY A 38 3.88 -25.22 6.01
N THR A 39 4.97 -24.45 6.08
CA THR A 39 5.96 -24.54 7.18
C THR A 39 5.55 -23.84 8.48
N GLY A 40 4.25 -23.62 8.70
CA GLY A 40 3.75 -23.08 9.97
C GLY A 40 4.08 -21.61 10.26
N LYS A 41 4.25 -20.74 9.25
CA LYS A 41 4.52 -19.29 9.43
C LYS A 41 3.65 -18.63 10.51
N THR A 42 2.33 -18.73 10.34
CA THR A 42 1.36 -18.15 11.28
C THR A 42 1.47 -18.78 12.65
N PHE A 43 1.74 -20.08 12.74
CA PHE A 43 1.96 -20.78 14.01
C PHE A 43 3.20 -20.25 14.73
N THR A 44 4.33 -20.08 14.03
CA THR A 44 5.56 -19.51 14.59
C THR A 44 5.36 -18.07 15.07
N LEU A 45 4.66 -17.23 14.29
CA LEU A 45 4.36 -15.84 14.68
C LEU A 45 3.43 -15.75 15.89
N ARG A 46 2.45 -16.66 16.01
CA ARG A 46 1.60 -16.76 17.20
C ARG A 46 2.41 -17.20 18.43
N ALA A 47 3.32 -18.16 18.26
CA ALA A 47 4.21 -18.60 19.34
C ALA A 47 5.11 -17.45 19.82
N LEU A 48 5.65 -16.65 18.90
CA LEU A 48 6.40 -15.43 19.18
C LEU A 48 5.59 -14.43 20.03
N ALA A 49 4.39 -14.08 19.55
CA ALA A 49 3.51 -13.13 20.22
C ALA A 49 3.03 -13.62 21.59
N SER A 50 2.88 -14.94 21.78
CA SER A 50 2.33 -15.52 23.00
C SER A 50 3.39 -15.89 24.05
N LYS A 51 4.67 -15.91 23.68
CA LYS A 51 5.76 -16.30 24.57
C LYS A 51 6.78 -15.16 24.74
N PRO A 52 7.83 -15.03 23.92
CA PRO A 52 8.89 -14.05 24.16
C PRO A 52 8.41 -12.60 24.08
N LEU A 53 7.31 -12.33 23.36
CA LEU A 53 6.75 -10.98 23.18
C LEU A 53 5.37 -10.83 23.84
N SER A 54 5.05 -11.67 24.83
CA SER A 54 3.73 -11.68 25.48
C SER A 54 3.40 -10.39 26.25
N ASP A 55 4.42 -9.62 26.64
CA ASP A 55 4.30 -8.32 27.31
C ASP A 55 4.32 -7.13 26.33
N LYS A 56 4.42 -7.39 25.01
CA LYS A 56 4.50 -6.36 23.96
C LYS A 56 3.19 -6.16 23.21
N LYS A 57 3.08 -5.04 22.51
CA LYS A 57 1.97 -4.74 21.60
C LYS A 57 2.41 -4.94 20.17
N GLY A 58 1.89 -5.99 19.52
CA GLY A 58 2.26 -6.33 18.15
C GLY A 58 1.31 -5.75 17.10
N LEU A 59 1.83 -5.59 15.89
CA LEU A 59 1.05 -5.33 14.68
C LEU A 59 1.32 -6.44 13.66
N TYR A 60 0.28 -7.20 13.32
CA TYR A 60 0.33 -8.17 12.23
C TYR A 60 -0.23 -7.54 10.94
N LEU A 61 0.62 -7.43 9.91
CA LEU A 61 0.25 -6.91 8.61
C LEU A 61 0.01 -8.03 7.61
N ALA A 62 -1.15 -8.00 6.95
CA ALA A 62 -1.49 -8.92 5.88
C ALA A 62 -2.04 -8.20 4.63
N PHE A 63 -1.98 -8.88 3.49
CA PHE A 63 -2.33 -8.28 2.20
C PHE A 63 -3.84 -8.19 1.94
N ASN A 64 -4.65 -9.05 2.57
CA ASN A 64 -6.10 -9.07 2.36
C ASN A 64 -6.89 -9.21 3.66
N ARG A 65 -8.18 -8.88 3.58
CA ARG A 65 -9.10 -8.90 4.73
C ARG A 65 -9.29 -10.30 5.30
N LYS A 66 -9.39 -11.33 4.45
CA LYS A 66 -9.57 -12.72 4.90
C LYS A 66 -8.42 -13.18 5.82
N ILE A 67 -7.18 -12.90 5.46
CA ILE A 67 -6.01 -13.26 6.30
C ILE A 67 -6.01 -12.46 7.59
N VAL A 68 -6.44 -11.19 7.56
CA VAL A 68 -6.59 -10.40 8.79
C VAL A 68 -7.64 -11.03 9.70
N ASP A 69 -8.78 -11.46 9.17
CA ASP A 69 -9.86 -12.05 9.97
C ASP A 69 -9.40 -13.40 10.57
N ASP A 70 -8.80 -14.25 9.74
CA ASP A 70 -8.21 -15.53 10.18
C ASP A 70 -7.11 -15.29 11.24
N ALA A 71 -6.26 -14.27 11.08
CA ALA A 71 -5.22 -13.93 12.06
C ALA A 71 -5.81 -13.33 13.35
N THR A 72 -6.82 -12.46 13.26
CA THR A 72 -7.46 -11.82 14.43
C THR A 72 -8.03 -12.85 15.38
N THR A 73 -8.57 -13.96 14.85
CA THR A 73 -9.09 -15.05 15.69
C THR A 73 -8.01 -15.93 16.30
N ALA A 74 -6.80 -15.93 15.73
CA ALA A 74 -5.74 -16.85 16.11
C ALA A 74 -4.67 -16.19 17.01
N PHE A 75 -4.33 -14.93 16.78
CA PHE A 75 -3.33 -14.20 17.55
C PHE A 75 -3.87 -13.78 18.93
N PRO A 76 -2.97 -13.58 19.92
CA PRO A 76 -3.37 -13.03 21.21
C PRO A 76 -3.89 -11.59 21.07
N GLU A 77 -4.70 -11.14 22.04
CA GLU A 77 -5.31 -9.80 22.04
C GLU A 77 -4.29 -8.65 22.01
N SER A 78 -3.05 -8.90 22.43
CA SER A 78 -1.94 -7.96 22.36
C SER A 78 -1.47 -7.64 20.94
N VAL A 79 -1.93 -8.38 19.92
CA VAL A 79 -1.55 -8.19 18.52
C VAL A 79 -2.72 -7.66 17.69
N GLU A 80 -2.60 -6.42 17.22
CA GLU A 80 -3.57 -5.85 16.27
C GLU A 80 -3.30 -6.42 14.86
N CYS A 81 -4.31 -7.01 14.24
CA CYS A 81 -4.21 -7.53 12.86
C CYS A 81 -4.84 -6.54 11.86
N ARG A 82 -4.10 -6.11 10.84
CA ARG A 82 -4.56 -5.11 9.87
C ARG A 82 -4.04 -5.36 8.46
N THR A 83 -4.74 -4.79 7.48
CA THR A 83 -4.15 -4.55 6.16
C THR A 83 -3.45 -3.19 6.15
N ILE A 84 -2.41 -3.03 5.33
CA ILE A 84 -1.73 -1.74 5.16
C ILE A 84 -2.72 -0.65 4.74
N HIS A 85 -3.65 -0.97 3.83
CA HIS A 85 -4.71 -0.07 3.41
C HIS A 85 -5.61 0.38 4.57
N SER A 86 -5.91 -0.50 5.54
CA SER A 86 -6.73 -0.14 6.69
C SER A 86 -6.02 0.82 7.65
N LEU A 87 -4.68 0.72 7.77
CA LEU A 87 -3.87 1.68 8.53
C LEU A 87 -3.85 3.04 7.83
N ALA A 88 -3.56 3.05 6.53
CA ALA A 88 -3.57 4.27 5.73
C ALA A 88 -4.95 4.93 5.70
N TYR A 89 -6.02 4.13 5.65
CA TYR A 89 -7.38 4.64 5.71
C TYR A 89 -7.65 5.34 7.05
N ARG A 90 -7.26 4.73 8.18
CA ARG A 90 -7.47 5.32 9.52
C ARG A 90 -6.77 6.67 9.67
N ASP A 91 -5.53 6.80 9.19
CA ASP A 91 -4.72 8.01 9.35
C ASP A 91 -5.00 9.08 8.28
N VAL A 92 -5.14 8.68 7.02
CA VAL A 92 -5.28 9.61 5.88
C VAL A 92 -6.65 9.50 5.21
N GLY A 93 -7.15 8.29 4.98
CA GLY A 93 -8.39 8.07 4.22
C GLY A 93 -9.65 8.68 4.85
N VAL A 94 -9.79 8.64 6.18
CA VAL A 94 -10.99 9.13 6.89
C VAL A 94 -11.34 10.58 6.52
N LYS A 95 -10.34 11.46 6.35
CA LYS A 95 -10.59 12.88 6.01
C LYS A 95 -11.26 13.02 4.64
N TYR A 96 -10.84 12.24 3.64
CA TYR A 96 -11.42 12.26 2.30
C TYR A 96 -12.77 11.54 2.24
N ALA A 97 -12.93 10.46 3.01
CA ALA A 97 -14.22 9.78 3.15
C ALA A 97 -15.29 10.72 3.73
N ARG A 98 -14.96 11.47 4.79
CA ARG A 98 -15.83 12.49 5.39
C ARG A 98 -16.18 13.61 4.42
N ALA A 99 -15.24 14.00 3.56
CA ALA A 99 -15.49 14.96 2.47
C ALA A 99 -16.31 14.37 1.30
N GLY A 100 -16.76 13.11 1.38
CA GLY A 100 -17.56 12.47 0.33
C GLY A 100 -16.76 12.06 -0.92
N ARG A 101 -15.43 12.18 -0.90
CA ARG A 101 -14.55 11.93 -2.05
C ARG A 101 -14.25 10.45 -2.30
N MET A 102 -14.87 9.55 -1.54
CA MET A 102 -14.77 8.09 -1.74
C MET A 102 -16.12 7.46 -2.12
N LYS A 103 -17.13 8.26 -2.48
CA LYS A 103 -18.46 7.76 -2.86
C LYS A 103 -18.51 7.16 -4.28
N GLN A 104 -17.49 7.44 -5.09
CA GLN A 104 -17.36 6.94 -6.45
C GLN A 104 -15.88 6.76 -6.80
N PHE A 105 -15.59 5.93 -7.81
CA PHE A 105 -14.24 5.71 -8.29
C PHE A 105 -13.84 6.79 -9.28
N LEU A 106 -12.66 7.41 -9.07
CA LEU A 106 -12.07 8.29 -10.09
C LEU A 106 -11.74 7.47 -11.33
N ASN A 107 -12.29 7.87 -12.48
CA ASN A 107 -12.02 7.28 -13.78
C ASN A 107 -11.81 8.38 -14.82
N ALA A 108 -11.38 8.00 -16.03
CA ALA A 108 -11.03 8.95 -17.07
C ALA A 108 -12.20 9.86 -17.47
N SER A 109 -13.45 9.35 -17.44
CA SER A 109 -14.65 10.13 -17.76
C SER A 109 -14.90 11.22 -16.72
N ILE A 110 -14.86 10.88 -15.43
CA ILE A 110 -15.01 11.85 -14.33
C ILE A 110 -13.89 12.89 -14.38
N LEU A 111 -12.64 12.46 -14.61
CA LEU A 111 -11.52 13.40 -14.72
C LEU A 111 -11.69 14.32 -15.93
N CYS A 112 -12.13 13.78 -17.08
CA CYS A 112 -12.35 14.55 -18.30
C CYS A 112 -13.48 15.58 -18.11
N ASP A 113 -14.61 15.20 -17.52
CA ASP A 113 -15.73 16.12 -17.26
C ASP A 113 -15.32 17.27 -16.32
N LYS A 114 -14.42 16.99 -15.36
CA LYS A 114 -13.96 17.98 -14.39
C LYS A 114 -12.81 18.87 -14.87
N ILE A 115 -11.89 18.35 -15.70
CA ILE A 115 -10.62 19.02 -16.01
C ILE A 115 -10.47 19.37 -17.48
N LEU A 116 -10.91 18.51 -18.41
CA LEU A 116 -10.65 18.64 -19.85
C LEU A 116 -11.92 18.73 -20.70
N LYS A 117 -13.05 19.13 -20.10
CA LYS A 117 -14.34 19.17 -20.79
C LYS A 117 -14.32 20.20 -21.90
N GLY A 118 -14.59 19.75 -23.12
CA GLY A 118 -14.57 20.61 -24.31
C GLY A 118 -13.17 21.05 -24.74
N SER A 119 -12.11 20.53 -24.12
CA SER A 119 -10.75 20.75 -24.60
C SER A 119 -10.54 20.07 -25.96
N PRO A 120 -9.75 20.68 -26.86
CA PRO A 120 -9.37 20.03 -28.11
C PRO A 120 -8.45 18.84 -27.87
N ASP A 121 -8.23 18.05 -28.92
CA ASP A 121 -7.24 16.98 -28.90
C ASP A 121 -5.84 17.53 -28.60
N LEU A 122 -5.14 16.83 -27.70
CA LEU A 122 -3.79 17.18 -27.29
C LEU A 122 -2.82 16.31 -28.07
N PHE A 123 -2.06 16.90 -28.99
CA PHE A 123 -1.14 16.15 -29.87
C PHE A 123 -1.85 15.04 -30.69
N GLY A 124 -3.10 15.28 -31.09
CA GLY A 124 -3.94 14.29 -31.78
C GLY A 124 -4.50 13.20 -30.86
N VAL A 125 -4.32 13.33 -29.53
CA VAL A 125 -4.87 12.42 -28.54
C VAL A 125 -6.15 13.01 -27.95
N PRO A 126 -7.30 12.29 -28.03
CA PRO A 126 -8.55 12.76 -27.46
C PRO A 126 -8.46 12.97 -25.94
N PRO A 127 -9.15 13.99 -25.37
CA PRO A 127 -9.10 14.31 -23.94
C PRO A 127 -9.35 13.12 -23.01
N ILE A 128 -10.31 12.25 -23.35
CA ILE A 128 -10.63 11.06 -22.56
C ILE A 128 -9.43 10.10 -22.44
N ARG A 129 -8.64 9.98 -23.51
CA ARG A 129 -7.44 9.14 -23.53
C ARG A 129 -6.30 9.80 -22.76
N VAL A 130 -6.14 11.13 -22.87
CA VAL A 130 -5.20 11.89 -22.02
C VAL A 130 -5.53 11.68 -20.54
N CYS A 131 -6.80 11.78 -20.14
CA CYS A 131 -7.23 11.49 -18.77
C CYS A 131 -6.90 10.06 -18.33
N SER A 132 -7.10 9.07 -19.20
CA SER A 132 -6.69 7.69 -18.90
C SER A 132 -5.18 7.58 -18.67
N MET A 133 -4.37 8.23 -19.51
CA MET A 133 -2.90 8.24 -19.37
C MET A 133 -2.47 8.93 -18.07
N ILE A 134 -3.12 10.04 -17.71
CA ILE A 134 -2.89 10.73 -16.44
C ILE A 134 -3.14 9.80 -15.26
N LEU A 135 -4.29 9.13 -15.23
CA LEU A 135 -4.63 8.21 -14.14
C LEU A 135 -3.67 7.02 -14.08
N SER A 136 -3.24 6.49 -15.23
CA SER A 136 -2.22 5.44 -15.27
C SER A 136 -0.87 5.90 -14.70
N GLY A 137 -0.44 7.12 -14.98
CA GLY A 137 0.80 7.69 -14.41
C GLY A 137 0.71 7.90 -12.90
N ILE A 138 -0.44 8.38 -12.40
CA ILE A 138 -0.70 8.51 -10.96
C ILE A 138 -0.70 7.15 -10.28
N GLU A 139 -1.31 6.13 -10.90
CA GLU A 139 -1.34 4.77 -10.35
C GLU A 139 0.07 4.15 -10.30
N ALA A 140 0.88 4.35 -11.35
CA ALA A 140 2.28 3.92 -11.37
C ALA A 140 3.09 4.58 -10.25
N TYR A 141 2.87 5.87 -10.00
CA TYR A 141 3.49 6.57 -8.86
C TYR A 141 2.99 6.07 -7.50
N CYS A 142 1.70 5.79 -7.35
CA CYS A 142 1.15 5.25 -6.10
C CYS A 142 1.73 3.86 -5.76
N HIS A 143 2.12 3.09 -6.77
CA HIS A 143 2.76 1.78 -6.62
C HIS A 143 4.29 1.83 -6.50
N SER A 144 4.92 2.99 -6.63
CA SER A 144 6.36 3.13 -6.48
C SER A 144 6.76 3.54 -5.06
N ALA A 145 8.04 3.34 -4.73
CA ALA A 145 8.65 3.87 -3.51
C ALA A 145 9.09 5.35 -3.66
N ASP A 146 8.90 5.96 -4.84
CA ASP A 146 9.43 7.28 -5.14
C ASP A 146 8.71 8.38 -4.37
N ARG A 147 9.44 9.43 -3.99
CA ARG A 147 8.85 10.59 -3.29
C ARG A 147 8.11 11.53 -4.24
N GLU A 148 8.52 11.59 -5.49
CA GLU A 148 8.04 12.54 -6.49
C GLU A 148 7.64 11.85 -7.79
N ILE A 149 6.75 12.47 -8.56
CA ILE A 149 6.34 11.98 -9.86
C ILE A 149 7.39 12.37 -10.90
N THR A 150 8.11 11.38 -11.40
CA THR A 150 9.10 11.53 -12.48
C THR A 150 8.64 10.86 -13.78
N ARG A 151 9.42 11.05 -14.85
CA ARG A 151 9.19 10.43 -16.18
C ARG A 151 9.07 8.91 -16.14
N GLN A 152 9.68 8.23 -15.15
CA GLN A 152 9.66 6.77 -15.08
C GLN A 152 8.25 6.20 -14.86
N HIS A 153 7.35 6.99 -14.25
CA HIS A 153 5.96 6.61 -14.05
C HIS A 153 5.14 6.60 -15.34
N LEU A 154 5.70 7.12 -16.44
CA LEU A 154 5.08 7.11 -17.76
C LEU A 154 5.61 5.96 -18.64
N ASN A 155 6.53 5.13 -18.15
CA ASN A 155 7.17 4.08 -18.96
C ASN A 155 6.20 3.01 -19.48
N SER A 156 5.10 2.75 -18.76
CA SER A 156 4.05 1.81 -19.17
C SER A 156 2.98 2.43 -20.06
N ILE A 157 3.03 3.74 -20.31
CA ILE A 157 2.02 4.46 -21.09
C ILE A 157 2.25 4.22 -22.59
N ASN A 158 1.19 3.78 -23.28
CA ASN A 158 1.21 3.60 -24.72
C ASN A 158 0.93 4.91 -25.47
N PHE A 159 1.96 5.45 -26.11
CA PHE A 159 1.93 6.68 -26.90
C PHE A 159 1.52 6.49 -28.37
N ALA A 160 1.03 5.31 -28.78
CA ALA A 160 0.58 5.07 -30.15
C ALA A 160 -0.45 6.11 -30.63
N GLY A 161 -0.32 6.63 -31.84
CA GLY A 161 -1.19 7.68 -32.38
C GLY A 161 -0.78 9.11 -32.01
N VAL A 162 0.28 9.29 -31.22
CA VAL A 162 1.03 10.54 -31.14
C VAL A 162 2.07 10.53 -32.25
N ASP A 163 2.26 11.67 -32.93
CA ASP A 163 3.35 11.84 -33.89
C ASP A 163 4.70 11.52 -33.23
N ALA A 164 5.48 10.63 -33.86
CA ALA A 164 6.73 10.10 -33.33
C ALA A 164 7.73 11.22 -32.97
N GLU A 165 7.78 12.30 -33.76
CA GLU A 165 8.67 13.44 -33.51
C GLU A 165 8.23 14.27 -32.29
N ARG A 166 6.95 14.17 -31.91
CA ARG A 166 6.34 14.93 -30.82
C ARG A 166 6.11 14.13 -29.54
N VAL A 167 6.43 12.84 -29.52
CA VAL A 167 6.26 11.98 -28.33
C VAL A 167 7.01 12.54 -27.11
N GLY A 168 8.21 13.11 -27.31
CA GLY A 168 8.97 13.72 -26.23
C GLY A 168 8.24 14.91 -25.61
N GLU A 169 7.74 15.83 -26.43
CA GLU A 169 6.98 17.01 -26.01
C GLU A 169 5.65 16.63 -25.33
N PHE A 170 4.94 15.65 -25.90
CA PHE A 170 3.71 15.15 -25.31
C PHE A 170 3.95 14.47 -23.96
N ARG A 171 5.07 13.74 -23.79
CA ARG A 171 5.44 13.13 -22.52
C ARG A 171 5.67 14.17 -21.42
N GLU A 172 6.38 15.26 -21.72
CA GLU A 172 6.58 16.35 -20.75
C GLU A 172 5.27 17.05 -20.40
N THR A 173 4.42 17.29 -21.40
CA THR A 173 3.08 17.85 -21.21
C THR A 173 2.21 16.95 -20.32
N LEU A 174 2.26 15.64 -20.56
CA LEU A 174 1.54 14.65 -19.77
C LEU A 174 2.07 14.60 -18.32
N LEU A 175 3.38 14.67 -18.13
CA LEU A 175 4.00 14.72 -16.80
C LEU A 175 3.54 15.97 -16.02
N TYR A 176 3.45 17.12 -16.68
CA TYR A 176 2.90 18.34 -16.09
C TYR A 176 1.44 18.15 -15.64
N PHE A 177 0.59 17.57 -16.49
CA PHE A 177 -0.81 17.30 -16.13
C PHE A 177 -0.93 16.29 -15.00
N ILE A 178 -0.09 15.24 -14.97
CA ILE A 178 -0.06 14.27 -13.89
C ILE A 178 0.25 14.95 -12.55
N ASN A 179 1.27 15.81 -12.51
CA ASN A 179 1.60 16.56 -11.29
C ASN A 179 0.47 17.49 -10.87
N SER A 180 -0.13 18.21 -11.83
CA SER A 180 -1.27 19.11 -11.56
C SER A 180 -2.47 18.35 -10.98
N VAL A 181 -2.83 17.19 -11.55
CA VAL A 181 -3.92 16.36 -11.03
C VAL A 181 -3.57 15.76 -9.67
N TRP A 182 -2.31 15.37 -9.44
CA TRP A 182 -1.85 14.90 -8.14
C TRP A 182 -2.01 15.96 -7.03
N GLU A 183 -1.67 17.22 -7.32
CA GLU A 183 -1.88 18.33 -6.40
C GLU A 183 -3.37 18.51 -6.05
N LEU A 184 -4.26 18.41 -7.05
CA LEU A 184 -5.71 18.46 -6.82
C LEU A 184 -6.21 17.28 -5.97
N LEU A 185 -5.65 16.08 -6.18
CA LEU A 185 -5.99 14.91 -5.36
C LEU A 185 -5.57 15.11 -3.90
N ASN A 186 -4.42 15.72 -3.65
CA ASN A 186 -3.93 16.00 -2.29
C ASN A 186 -4.64 17.19 -1.62
N ASN A 187 -5.17 18.13 -2.40
CA ASN A 187 -5.92 19.27 -1.89
C ASN A 187 -7.30 18.84 -1.35
N SER A 188 -7.50 18.91 -0.04
CA SER A 188 -8.77 18.51 0.59
C SER A 188 -9.99 19.35 0.18
N ALA A 189 -9.80 20.55 -0.36
CA ALA A 189 -10.88 21.39 -0.87
C ALA A 189 -11.35 21.01 -2.30
N CYS A 190 -10.57 20.21 -3.03
CA CYS A 190 -10.98 19.71 -4.33
C CYS A 190 -12.06 18.63 -4.19
N ASP A 191 -12.95 18.54 -5.18
CA ASP A 191 -14.06 17.59 -5.22
C ASP A 191 -13.77 16.31 -6.05
N LEU A 192 -12.52 16.17 -6.54
CA LEU A 192 -12.10 14.96 -7.26
C LEU A 192 -12.15 13.74 -6.34
N PRO A 193 -12.78 12.63 -6.76
CA PRO A 193 -12.73 11.40 -5.99
C PRO A 193 -11.30 10.92 -5.76
N ILE A 194 -11.06 10.26 -4.63
CA ILE A 194 -9.76 9.69 -4.26
C ILE A 194 -9.83 8.17 -4.29
N THR A 195 -8.74 7.52 -4.70
CA THR A 195 -8.63 6.05 -4.70
C THR A 195 -7.87 5.55 -3.47
N PRO A 196 -7.97 4.25 -3.16
CA PRO A 196 -7.12 3.60 -2.16
C PRO A 196 -5.62 3.79 -2.35
N SER A 197 -5.15 3.70 -3.60
CA SER A 197 -3.75 3.89 -3.97
C SER A 197 -3.26 5.29 -3.59
N VAL A 198 -4.08 6.33 -3.81
CA VAL A 198 -3.71 7.73 -3.49
C VAL A 198 -3.58 7.95 -1.99
N TYR A 199 -4.59 7.58 -1.18
CA TYR A 199 -4.46 7.81 0.27
C TYR A 199 -3.39 6.92 0.90
N LEU A 200 -3.12 5.75 0.33
CA LEU A 200 -2.01 4.89 0.75
C LEU A 200 -0.66 5.55 0.45
N LYS A 201 -0.48 6.09 -0.76
CA LYS A 201 0.73 6.84 -1.12
C LYS A 201 0.94 8.05 -0.22
N LEU A 202 -0.10 8.85 0.01
CA LEU A 202 -0.05 9.99 0.92
C LEU A 202 0.29 9.58 2.36
N TRP A 203 -0.21 8.44 2.82
CA TRP A 203 0.15 7.90 4.14
C TRP A 203 1.62 7.47 4.19
N ALA A 204 2.11 6.75 3.17
CA ALA A 204 3.50 6.32 3.09
C ALA A 204 4.48 7.50 3.07
N LEU A 205 4.16 8.57 2.32
CA LEU A 205 4.98 9.79 2.24
C LEU A 205 5.10 10.55 3.58
N LYS A 206 4.19 10.31 4.54
CA LYS A 206 4.31 10.86 5.90
C LYS A 206 5.35 10.14 6.77
N GLU A 207 5.88 9.01 6.31
CA GLU A 207 6.78 8.15 7.09
C GLU A 207 6.22 7.83 8.49
N PRO A 208 5.02 7.21 8.53
CA PRO A 208 4.23 7.09 9.74
C PRO A 208 4.97 6.23 10.78
N GLN A 209 5.10 6.76 11.99
CA GLN A 209 5.62 6.03 13.13
C GLN A 209 4.49 5.23 13.77
N LEU A 210 4.57 3.90 13.69
CA LEU A 210 3.57 3.01 14.24
C LEU A 210 3.90 2.73 15.71
N LYS A 211 2.96 3.03 16.61
CA LYS A 211 3.14 2.89 18.05
C LYS A 211 2.89 1.44 18.50
N TYR A 212 3.76 0.53 18.09
CA TYR A 212 3.82 -0.87 18.51
C TYR A 212 5.22 -1.15 19.05
N ASP A 213 5.30 -2.07 20.01
CA ASP A 213 6.48 -2.33 20.84
C ASP A 213 7.16 -3.67 20.49
#